data_AF-A0A8J4U7S6-F1
#
_entry.id   AF-A0A8J4U7S6-F1
#
_cell.length_a   1.000
_cell.length_b   1.000
_cell.length_c   1.000
_cell.angle_alpha   90.00
_cell.angle_beta   90.00
_cell.angle_gamma   90.00
#
_symmetry.space_group_name_H-M   'P 1'
#
loop_
_entity.id
_entity.type
_entity.pdbx_description
1 polymer ?
#
loop_
_entity_poly.entity_id
_entity_poly.type
_entity_poly.pdbx_seq_one_letter_code
_entity_poly.pdbx_strand_id
1 'polypeptide(L)'
;MPFVSEGKCVSVEWDFLQGLLAKPPTLPCLQNLRKEKSRNAARSRRGKENFEFFELAKMLPLPGAITSQLDKASVIRLTISYLHMRHFASQGDPPWSPLLEGDNNCSK
;
A
#
# COMPACT_ATOMS: atom_id res chain seq x y z
N MET A 1 19.03 73.27 33.52
CA MET A 1 18.37 71.97 33.85
C MET A 1 17.04 72.26 34.52
N PRO A 2 15.94 71.55 34.20
CA PRO A 2 15.74 70.14 34.58
C PRO A 2 15.45 69.23 33.37
N PHE A 3 16.14 68.08 33.27
CA PHE A 3 15.74 66.74 33.72
C PHE A 3 14.75 66.06 32.76
N VAL A 4 15.29 65.40 31.73
CA VAL A 4 14.57 64.45 30.87
C VAL A 4 15.15 63.06 31.14
N SER A 5 14.28 62.17 31.58
CA SER A 5 14.56 60.82 32.05
C SER A 5 15.01 59.89 30.92
N GLU A 6 15.96 59.01 31.22
CA GLU A 6 16.44 57.94 30.35
C GLU A 6 15.32 56.95 29.99
N GLY A 7 14.83 57.03 28.76
CA GLY A 7 14.12 55.92 28.13
C GLY A 7 15.14 54.98 27.49
N LYS A 8 15.70 54.05 28.27
CA LYS A 8 16.43 52.91 27.71
C LYS A 8 15.41 52.04 26.96
N CYS A 9 15.33 52.24 25.64
CA CYS A 9 14.79 51.26 24.74
C CYS A 9 15.68 50.02 24.87
N VAL A 10 15.32 49.10 25.77
CA VAL A 10 15.90 47.76 25.80
C VAL A 10 15.49 47.12 24.49
N SER A 11 16.39 47.19 23.51
CA SER A 11 16.30 46.37 22.30
C SER A 11 16.38 44.94 22.80
N VAL A 12 15.21 44.32 22.96
CA VAL A 12 15.12 42.88 23.25
C VAL A 12 15.66 42.23 21.99
N GLU A 13 16.93 41.86 22.08
CA GLU A 13 17.69 41.11 21.09
C GLU A 13 16.77 39.99 20.56
N TRP A 14 16.49 40.03 19.26
CA TRP A 14 15.65 39.05 18.55
C TRP A 14 16.16 37.60 18.70
N ASP A 15 17.32 37.41 19.32
CA ASP A 15 17.99 36.15 19.57
C ASP A 15 17.42 35.34 20.75
N PHE A 16 16.72 35.96 21.71
CA PHE A 16 16.03 35.19 22.78
C PHE A 16 14.85 34.36 22.22
N LEU A 17 14.25 34.80 21.11
CA LEU A 17 13.23 34.02 20.39
C LEU A 17 13.83 32.98 19.44
N GLN A 18 15.13 33.06 19.13
CA GLN A 18 15.80 32.06 18.28
C GLN A 18 16.04 30.73 19.01
N GLY A 19 16.04 30.73 20.35
CA GLY A 19 16.10 29.50 21.16
C GLY A 19 14.79 28.69 21.20
N LEU A 20 13.64 29.34 20.95
CA LEU A 20 12.34 28.66 20.79
C LEU A 20 12.06 28.27 19.34
N LEU A 21 12.92 28.70 18.41
CA LEU A 21 12.77 28.51 16.98
C LEU A 21 13.64 27.34 16.53
N ALA A 22 13.16 26.13 16.76
CA ALA A 22 13.51 25.03 15.86
C ALA A 22 13.09 25.50 14.46
N LYS A 23 14.07 26.01 13.69
CA LYS A 23 13.90 26.57 12.35
C LYS A 23 12.88 25.72 11.60
N PRO A 24 11.71 26.25 11.21
CA PRO A 24 10.72 25.45 10.53
C PRO A 24 11.41 24.83 9.32
N PRO A 25 11.35 23.50 9.16
CA PRO A 25 12.04 22.82 8.07
C PRO A 25 11.68 23.55 6.78
N THR A 26 12.72 23.96 6.04
CA THR A 26 12.55 24.73 4.80
C THR A 26 11.58 23.96 3.90
N LEU A 27 10.69 24.65 3.17
CA LEU A 27 9.68 24.00 2.30
C LEU A 27 10.24 22.83 1.44
N PRO A 28 11.48 22.88 0.91
CA PRO A 28 12.10 21.75 0.22
C PRO A 28 12.35 20.53 1.14
N CYS A 29 12.78 20.73 2.39
CA CYS A 29 12.97 19.69 3.40
C CYS A 29 11.65 19.01 3.77
N LEU A 30 10.57 19.79 3.95
CA LEU A 30 9.24 19.24 4.22
C LEU A 30 8.69 18.42 3.05
N GLN A 31 8.91 18.86 1.82
CA GLN A 31 8.53 18.10 0.63
C GLN A 31 9.30 16.79 0.54
N ASN A 32 10.61 16.79 0.84
CA ASN A 32 11.42 15.57 0.90
C ASN A 32 10.92 14.61 1.97
N LEU A 33 10.57 15.09 3.17
CA LEU A 33 10.00 14.26 4.24
C LEU A 33 8.64 13.65 3.86
N ARG A 34 7.77 14.42 3.19
CA ARG A 34 6.48 13.92 2.69
C ARG A 34 6.66 12.85 1.61
N LYS A 35 7.58 13.08 0.66
CA LYS A 35 7.94 12.09 -0.37
C LYS A 35 8.53 10.82 0.26
N GLU A 36 9.36 10.97 1.28
CA GLU A 36 9.95 9.86 2.01
C GLU A 36 8.90 9.02 2.74
N LYS A 37 7.95 9.67 3.43
CA LYS A 37 6.83 8.98 4.08
C LYS A 37 5.97 8.22 3.09
N SER A 38 5.66 8.82 1.94
CA SER A 38 4.93 8.16 0.85
C SER A 38 5.70 6.95 0.30
N ARG A 39 7.01 7.09 0.10
CA ARG A 39 7.90 6.01 -0.35
C ARG A 39 7.90 4.84 0.63
N ASN A 40 8.00 5.11 1.92
CA ASN A 40 7.98 4.08 2.95
C ASN A 40 6.60 3.43 3.08
N ALA A 41 5.52 4.19 2.96
CA ALA A 41 4.16 3.63 2.90
C ALA A 41 3.98 2.70 1.69
N ALA A 42 4.47 3.09 0.50
CA ALA A 42 4.42 2.26 -0.69
C ALA A 42 5.27 0.97 -0.56
N ARG A 43 6.46 1.06 0.04
CA ARG A 43 7.29 -0.12 0.35
C ARG A 43 6.60 -1.05 1.33
N SER A 44 6.05 -0.53 2.42
CA SER A 44 5.31 -1.31 3.42
C SER A 44 4.13 -2.05 2.78
N ARG A 45 3.35 -1.37 1.93
CA ARG A 45 2.25 -2.00 1.18
C ARG A 45 2.73 -3.14 0.28
N ARG A 46 3.77 -2.92 -0.53
CA ARG A 46 4.37 -3.95 -1.40
C ARG A 46 4.93 -5.12 -0.60
N GLY A 47 5.56 -4.85 0.54
CA GLY A 47 6.10 -5.88 1.42
C GLY A 47 5.00 -6.76 2.01
N LYS A 48 3.93 -6.14 2.53
CA LYS A 48 2.77 -6.86 3.07
C LYS A 48 2.09 -7.72 2.00
N GLU A 49 1.82 -7.13 0.84
CA GLU A 49 1.31 -7.83 -0.34
C GLU A 49 2.19 -9.05 -0.69
N ASN A 50 3.51 -8.90 -0.81
CA ASN A 50 4.43 -10.00 -1.09
C ASN A 50 4.32 -11.14 -0.07
N PHE A 51 4.21 -10.79 1.20
CA PHE A 51 4.06 -11.78 2.27
C PHE A 51 2.74 -12.56 2.13
N GLU A 52 1.63 -11.86 1.90
CA GLU A 52 0.32 -12.52 1.69
C GLU A 52 0.35 -13.45 0.46
N PHE A 53 1.00 -13.04 -0.63
CA PHE A 53 1.19 -13.90 -1.81
C PHE A 53 1.99 -15.18 -1.48
N PHE A 54 3.02 -15.04 -0.65
CA PHE A 54 3.84 -16.18 -0.25
C PHE A 54 3.07 -17.15 0.65
N GLU A 55 2.32 -16.64 1.63
CA GLU A 55 1.46 -17.48 2.47
C GLU A 55 0.35 -18.14 1.67
N LEU A 56 -0.25 -17.43 0.70
CA LEU A 56 -1.21 -18.02 -0.22
C LEU A 56 -0.61 -19.18 -1.04
N ALA A 57 0.59 -18.98 -1.60
CA ALA A 57 1.28 -20.02 -2.36
C ALA A 57 1.57 -21.26 -1.52
N LYS A 58 1.86 -21.10 -0.22
CA LYS A 58 2.07 -22.22 0.72
C LYS A 58 0.81 -23.02 1.03
N MET A 59 -0.39 -22.44 0.84
CA MET A 59 -1.66 -23.13 1.04
C MET A 59 -2.12 -23.94 -0.18
N LEU A 60 -1.47 -23.78 -1.33
CA LEU A 60 -1.77 -24.60 -2.51
C LEU A 60 -1.38 -26.07 -2.26
N PRO A 61 -2.11 -27.03 -2.84
CA PRO A 61 -1.82 -28.47 -2.70
C PRO A 61 -0.62 -28.88 -3.58
N LEU A 62 0.52 -28.20 -3.43
CA LEU A 62 1.75 -28.38 -4.18
C LEU A 62 2.94 -28.38 -3.23
N PRO A 63 4.03 -29.11 -3.54
CA PRO A 63 5.26 -29.05 -2.76
C PRO A 63 5.84 -27.63 -2.68
N GLY A 64 6.34 -27.23 -1.51
CA GLY A 64 6.93 -25.89 -1.26
C GLY A 64 8.08 -25.51 -2.19
N ALA A 65 8.85 -26.50 -2.66
CA ALA A 65 9.92 -26.31 -3.63
C ALA A 65 9.43 -25.76 -4.99
N ILE A 66 8.18 -26.04 -5.36
CA ILE A 66 7.56 -25.56 -6.59
C ILE A 66 6.86 -24.22 -6.33
N THR A 67 6.09 -24.11 -5.25
CA THR A 67 5.30 -22.89 -4.97
C THR A 67 6.16 -21.67 -4.70
N SER A 68 7.38 -21.86 -4.17
CA SER A 68 8.38 -20.79 -3.99
C SER A 68 8.91 -20.18 -5.29
N GLN A 69 8.81 -20.89 -6.43
CA GLN A 69 9.28 -20.41 -7.73
C GLN A 69 8.17 -19.81 -8.58
N LEU A 70 6.92 -19.85 -8.12
CA LEU A 70 5.77 -19.33 -8.86
C LEU A 70 5.80 -17.80 -8.89
N ASP A 71 5.49 -17.25 -10.06
CA ASP A 71 5.20 -15.83 -10.19
C ASP A 71 3.85 -15.48 -9.57
N LYS A 72 3.68 -14.21 -9.17
CA LYS A 72 2.47 -13.71 -8.50
C LYS A 72 1.18 -14.01 -9.28
N ALA A 73 1.21 -13.89 -10.61
CA ALA A 73 0.01 -14.11 -11.42
C ALA A 73 -0.37 -15.59 -11.46
N SER A 74 0.60 -16.49 -11.58
CA SER A 74 0.35 -17.93 -11.52
C SER A 74 -0.16 -18.38 -10.15
N VAL A 75 0.32 -17.82 -9.04
CA VAL A 75 -0.25 -18.10 -7.70
C VAL A 75 -1.75 -17.80 -7.67
N ILE A 76 -2.19 -16.65 -8.21
CA ILE A 76 -3.62 -16.29 -8.26
C ILE A 76 -4.40 -17.25 -9.16
N ARG A 77 -3.92 -17.49 -10.39
CA ARG A 77 -4.60 -18.36 -11.36
C ARG A 77 -4.81 -19.76 -10.78
N LEU A 78 -3.77 -20.35 -10.20
CA LEU A 78 -3.84 -21.68 -9.58
C LEU A 78 -4.77 -21.71 -8.36
N THR A 79 -4.74 -20.66 -7.52
CA THR A 79 -5.67 -20.55 -6.38
C THR A 79 -7.12 -20.53 -6.83
N ILE A 80 -7.45 -19.71 -7.83
CA ILE A 80 -8.82 -19.62 -8.37
C ILE A 80 -9.24 -20.99 -8.93
N SER A 81 -8.41 -21.60 -9.78
CA SER A 81 -8.68 -22.93 -10.35
C SER A 81 -8.87 -23.98 -9.26
N TYR A 82 -8.06 -23.97 -8.21
CA TYR A 82 -8.18 -24.90 -7.08
C TYR A 82 -9.52 -24.75 -6.35
N LEU A 83 -9.94 -23.52 -6.03
CA LEU A 83 -11.23 -23.28 -5.38
C LEU A 83 -12.39 -23.71 -6.27
N HIS A 84 -12.32 -23.41 -7.57
CA HIS A 84 -13.34 -23.82 -8.54
C HIS A 84 -13.46 -25.35 -8.64
N MET A 85 -12.34 -26.05 -8.76
CA MET A 85 -12.32 -27.52 -8.82
C MET A 85 -12.81 -28.15 -7.51
N ARG A 86 -12.44 -27.59 -6.36
CA ARG A 86 -12.91 -28.07 -5.05
C ARG A 86 -14.41 -27.91 -4.88
N HIS A 87 -14.95 -26.77 -5.31
CA HIS A 87 -16.39 -26.54 -5.32
C HIS A 87 -17.11 -27.50 -6.27
N PHE A 88 -16.63 -27.63 -7.50
CA PHE A 88 -17.16 -28.57 -8.50
C PHE A 88 -17.19 -30.01 -7.96
N ALA A 89 -16.08 -30.49 -7.40
CA ALA A 89 -15.99 -31.83 -6.83
C ALA A 89 -16.96 -32.06 -5.64
N SER A 90 -17.39 -30.99 -4.96
CA SER A 90 -18.33 -31.07 -3.83
C SER A 90 -19.81 -30.97 -4.20
N GLN A 91 -20.15 -30.32 -5.32
CA GLN A 91 -21.54 -30.05 -5.74
C GLN A 91 -21.94 -30.76 -7.05
N GLY A 92 -21.00 -31.35 -7.78
CA GLY A 92 -21.23 -32.05 -9.04
C GLY A 92 -21.34 -31.12 -10.26
N ASP A 93 -21.96 -29.95 -10.11
CA ASP A 93 -22.14 -28.96 -11.17
C ASP A 93 -21.62 -27.57 -10.77
N PRO A 94 -20.82 -26.89 -11.62
CA PRO A 94 -20.35 -25.56 -11.31
C PRO A 94 -21.44 -24.52 -11.63
N PRO A 95 -21.64 -23.49 -10.79
CA PRO A 95 -22.59 -22.40 -11.07
C PRO A 95 -22.15 -21.49 -12.23
N TRP A 96 -20.89 -21.61 -12.68
CA TRP A 96 -20.35 -20.98 -13.89
C TRP A 96 -20.33 -21.92 -15.09
N SER A 97 -21.08 -23.02 -15.06
CA SER A 97 -21.44 -23.71 -16.29
C SER A 97 -22.15 -22.68 -17.18
N PRO A 98 -21.66 -22.39 -18.40
CA PRO A 98 -22.44 -21.64 -19.36
C PRO A 98 -23.65 -22.51 -19.67
N LEU A 99 -24.75 -22.27 -18.97
CA LEU A 99 -26.09 -22.63 -19.44
C LEU A 99 -26.11 -22.14 -20.90
N LEU A 100 -26.33 -23.05 -21.85
CA LEU A 100 -26.28 -22.79 -23.30
C LEU A 100 -26.91 -21.43 -23.67
N GLU A 101 -26.14 -20.35 -23.69
CA GLU A 101 -26.51 -19.12 -24.36
C GLU A 101 -25.99 -19.23 -25.79
N GLY A 102 -26.75 -19.97 -26.60
CA GLY A 102 -26.33 -20.26 -27.96
C GLY A 102 -27.33 -20.98 -28.85
N ASP A 103 -28.58 -21.22 -28.44
CA ASP A 103 -29.65 -21.59 -29.37
C ASP A 103 -30.15 -20.33 -30.10
N ASN A 104 -29.28 -19.74 -30.92
CA ASN A 104 -29.71 -18.83 -31.97
C ASN A 104 -30.39 -19.67 -33.05
N ASN A 105 -31.69 -19.94 -32.84
CA ASN A 105 -32.59 -20.43 -33.87
C ASN A 105 -32.60 -19.43 -35.04
N CYS A 106 -31.70 -19.62 -35.99
CA CYS A 106 -31.82 -19.07 -37.33
C CYS A 106 -32.86 -19.92 -38.06
N SER A 107 -34.13 -19.64 -37.79
CA SER A 107 -35.22 -20.15 -38.61
C SER A 107 -35.25 -19.36 -39.91
N LYS A 108 -35.16 -20.14 -40.98
CA LYS A 108 -35.11 -19.82 -42.41
C LYS A 108 -36.34 -19.07 -42.93
#